data_AF-A0A8J8FKJ5-F1
#
_entry.id   AF-A0A8J8FKJ5-F1
#
_cell.length_a   1.000
_cell.length_b   1.000
_cell.length_c   1.000
_cell.angle_alpha   90.00
_cell.angle_beta   90.00
_cell.angle_gamma   90.00
#
_symmetry.space_group_name_H-M   'P 1'
#
loop_
_entity.id
_entity.type
_entity.pdbx_description
1 polymer ?
#
loop_
_entity_poly.entity_id
_entity_poly.type
_entity_poly.pdbx_seq_one_letter_code
_entity_poly.pdbx_strand_id
1 'polypeptide(L)'
;MREQISELNVSLIQQENTRVDGLIDLDNPFTLSRLVECLLYSCVTDDTLCLYDILGQTKLCSQKEAMSAWVKQSTRYQSYDNANLLFNSLAIELDALLYDYQHNGGDYEFL
;
A
#
# COMPACT_ATOMS: atom_id res chain seq x y z
N MET A 1 30.94 -0.60 -35.28
CA MET A 1 29.87 0.34 -34.87
C MET A 1 28.81 -0.43 -34.08
N ARG A 2 29.28 -1.08 -33.01
CA ARG A 2 28.52 -1.84 -32.01
C ARG A 2 29.02 -1.31 -30.66
N GLU A 3 28.24 -1.54 -29.60
CA GLU A 3 28.69 -1.54 -28.20
C GLU A 3 28.66 -0.22 -27.40
N GLN A 4 27.66 0.65 -27.57
CA GLN A 4 27.47 1.75 -26.60
C GLN A 4 26.06 1.93 -26.05
N ILE A 5 25.06 1.18 -26.54
CA ILE A 5 23.66 1.34 -26.07
C ILE A 5 23.26 0.27 -25.02
N SER A 6 24.09 -0.74 -24.78
CA SER A 6 23.73 -1.83 -23.85
C SER A 6 24.25 -1.64 -22.42
N GLU A 7 25.28 -0.84 -22.19
CA GLU A 7 25.90 -0.74 -20.85
C GLU A 7 25.22 0.30 -19.95
N LEU A 8 24.75 1.41 -20.52
CA LEU A 8 24.07 2.48 -19.76
C LEU A 8 22.73 2.01 -19.16
N ASN A 9 21.94 1.23 -19.91
CA ASN A 9 20.67 0.70 -19.39
C ASN A 9 20.88 -0.45 -18.40
N VAL A 10 21.91 -1.28 -18.57
CA VAL A 10 22.22 -2.35 -17.62
C VAL A 10 22.79 -1.77 -16.32
N SER A 11 23.57 -0.69 -16.38
CA SER A 11 24.12 -0.04 -15.18
C SER A 11 23.05 0.68 -14.35
N LEU A 12 22.03 1.29 -14.98
CA LEU A 12 20.87 1.86 -14.28
C LEU A 12 20.01 0.78 -13.61
N ILE A 13 19.74 -0.33 -14.31
CA ILE A 13 18.96 -1.46 -13.75
C ILE A 13 19.76 -2.20 -12.66
N GLN A 14 21.10 -2.22 -12.76
CA GLN A 14 21.96 -2.81 -11.74
C GLN A 14 22.15 -1.87 -10.55
N GLN A 15 22.16 -0.54 -10.73
CA GLN A 15 22.18 0.42 -9.62
C GLN A 15 20.88 0.44 -8.82
N GLU A 16 19.72 0.25 -9.46
CA GLU A 16 18.46 0.03 -8.71
C GLU A 16 18.42 -1.32 -7.97
N ASN A 17 19.23 -2.30 -8.40
CA ASN A 17 19.34 -3.62 -7.75
C ASN A 17 20.52 -3.76 -6.78
N THR A 18 21.40 -2.75 -6.66
CA THR A 18 22.53 -2.79 -5.72
C THR A 18 22.25 -1.93 -4.51
N ARG A 19 21.73 -2.61 -3.49
CA ARG A 19 21.49 -2.19 -2.09
C ARG A 19 20.21 -1.38 -1.85
N VAL A 20 19.28 -2.07 -1.19
CA VAL A 20 18.66 -1.49 0.00
C VAL A 20 18.81 -2.52 1.12
N ASP A 21 19.97 -2.56 1.78
CA ASP A 21 20.12 -3.06 3.17
C ASP A 21 19.42 -2.07 4.13
N GLY A 22 18.22 -1.64 3.77
CA GLY A 22 17.55 -0.49 4.34
C GLY A 22 16.11 -0.85 4.59
N LEU A 23 15.68 -0.55 5.81
CA LEU A 23 14.29 -0.52 6.18
C LEU A 23 13.48 0.23 5.11
N ILE A 24 12.27 -0.25 4.85
CA ILE A 24 11.34 0.42 3.93
C ILE A 24 11.07 1.83 4.47
N ASP A 25 11.43 2.84 3.68
CA ASP A 25 11.14 4.22 4.00
C ASP A 25 9.75 4.60 3.47
N LEU A 26 8.77 4.64 4.36
CA LEU A 26 7.41 5.11 4.07
C LEU A 26 7.25 6.63 4.20
N ASP A 27 8.27 7.34 4.70
CA ASP A 27 8.33 8.81 4.63
C ASP A 27 8.71 9.26 3.22
N ASN A 28 9.32 8.37 2.41
CA ASN A 28 9.47 8.57 0.98
C ASN A 28 8.11 8.51 0.27
N PRO A 29 7.65 9.60 -0.38
CA PRO A 29 6.34 9.67 -1.01
C PRO A 29 6.19 8.72 -2.20
N PHE A 30 7.27 8.37 -2.89
CA PHE A 30 7.23 7.44 -4.03
C PHE A 30 6.99 6.00 -3.56
N THR A 31 7.71 5.57 -2.52
CA THR A 31 7.55 4.24 -1.91
C THR A 31 6.13 4.06 -1.40
N LEU A 32 5.64 5.05 -0.64
CA LEU A 32 4.28 5.04 -0.10
C LEU A 32 3.23 5.03 -1.22
N SER A 33 3.35 5.92 -2.22
CA SER A 33 2.37 5.99 -3.30
C SER A 33 2.28 4.68 -4.07
N ARG A 34 3.42 4.05 -4.34
CA ARG A 34 3.46 2.77 -5.08
C ARG A 34 2.86 1.63 -4.27
N LEU A 35 3.13 1.57 -2.97
CA LEU A 35 2.51 0.60 -2.06
C LEU A 35 0.99 0.77 -2.01
N VAL A 36 0.52 2.01 -1.83
CA VAL A 36 -0.91 2.34 -1.79
C VAL A 36 -1.60 1.94 -3.10
N GLU A 37 -0.99 2.22 -4.24
CA GLU A 37 -1.54 1.81 -5.54
C GLU A 37 -1.62 0.29 -5.67
N CYS A 38 -0.58 -0.45 -5.29
CA CYS A 38 -0.62 -1.92 -5.30
C CYS A 38 -1.73 -2.47 -4.40
N LEU A 39 -1.93 -1.90 -3.21
CA LEU A 39 -2.98 -2.31 -2.29
C LEU A 39 -4.37 -2.04 -2.87
N LEU A 40 -4.60 -0.84 -3.43
CA LEU A 40 -5.86 -0.51 -4.10
C LEU A 40 -6.16 -1.44 -5.28
N TYR A 41 -5.16 -1.80 -6.09
CA TYR A 41 -5.33 -2.78 -7.17
C TYR A 41 -5.58 -4.20 -6.68
N SER A 42 -5.05 -4.56 -5.50
CA SER A 42 -5.25 -5.89 -4.92
C SER A 42 -6.61 -6.07 -4.27
N CYS A 43 -7.22 -4.97 -3.82
CA CYS A 43 -8.62 -4.97 -3.43
C CYS A 43 -9.47 -5.26 -4.66
N VAL A 44 -10.39 -6.22 -4.54
CA VAL A 44 -11.49 -6.35 -5.50
C VAL A 44 -12.36 -5.11 -5.32
N THR A 45 -12.10 -4.08 -6.12
CA THR A 45 -12.84 -2.82 -6.11
C THR A 45 -14.22 -3.07 -6.69
N ASP A 46 -15.11 -3.61 -5.87
CA ASP A 46 -16.54 -3.36 -6.06
C ASP A 46 -16.72 -1.86 -5.81
N ASP A 47 -17.13 -1.11 -6.84
CA ASP A 47 -17.28 0.36 -6.80
C ASP A 47 -18.31 0.81 -5.75
N THR A 48 -19.03 -0.13 -5.12
CA THR A 48 -19.93 0.09 -4.00
C THR A 48 -19.24 0.19 -2.63
N LEU A 49 -17.98 -0.22 -2.51
CA LEU A 49 -17.26 -0.23 -1.23
C LEU A 49 -16.69 1.15 -0.89
N CYS A 50 -17.17 1.68 0.24
CA CYS A 50 -16.74 2.96 0.77
C CYS A 50 -15.47 2.82 1.62
N LEU A 51 -14.30 2.72 0.99
CA LEU A 51 -13.04 2.45 1.71
C LEU A 51 -12.71 3.47 2.81
N TYR A 52 -13.07 4.75 2.68
CA TYR A 52 -12.77 5.71 3.74
C TYR A 52 -13.56 5.43 5.04
N ASP A 53 -14.79 4.94 4.94
CA ASP A 53 -15.59 4.54 6.11
C ASP A 53 -15.02 3.26 6.75
N ILE A 54 -14.69 2.28 5.91
CA ILE A 54 -14.11 0.99 6.35
C ILE A 54 -12.77 1.20 7.07
N LEU A 55 -11.95 2.12 6.57
CA LEU A 55 -10.65 2.46 7.14
C LEU A 55 -10.73 3.49 8.28
N GLY A 56 -11.94 3.73 8.81
CA GLY A 56 -12.16 4.54 10.01
C GLY A 56 -11.84 6.03 9.86
N GLN A 57 -11.92 6.58 8.64
CA GLN A 57 -11.68 8.00 8.42
C GLN A 57 -12.87 8.84 8.87
N THR A 58 -12.60 9.86 9.69
CA THR A 58 -13.63 10.76 10.22
C THR A 58 -14.06 11.86 9.26
N LYS A 59 -13.36 12.01 8.13
CA LYS A 59 -13.61 13.02 7.11
C LYS A 59 -13.68 12.36 5.74
N LEU A 60 -14.60 12.85 4.91
CA LEU A 60 -14.69 12.48 3.51
C LEU A 60 -13.35 12.78 2.81
N CYS A 61 -12.75 11.75 2.23
CA CYS A 61 -11.50 11.83 1.47
C CYS A 61 -11.53 10.83 0.32
N SER A 62 -10.58 10.95 -0.60
CA SER A 62 -10.44 9.97 -1.68
C SER A 62 -9.99 8.61 -1.13
N GLN A 63 -10.31 7.52 -1.84
CA GLN A 63 -9.85 6.18 -1.45
C GLN A 63 -8.31 6.11 -1.32
N LYS A 64 -7.58 6.84 -2.17
CA LYS A 64 -6.11 6.92 -2.11
C LYS A 64 -5.64 7.62 -0.83
N GLU A 65 -6.31 8.68 -0.40
CA GLU A 65 -6.00 9.37 0.85
C GLU A 65 -6.32 8.51 2.07
N ALA A 66 -7.48 7.85 2.07
CA ALA A 66 -7.88 6.92 3.13
C ALA A 66 -6.87 5.78 3.28
N MET A 67 -6.52 5.14 2.16
CA MET A 67 -5.53 4.05 2.13
C MET A 67 -4.15 4.54 2.59
N SER A 68 -3.71 5.71 2.15
CA SER A 68 -2.44 6.31 2.57
C SER A 68 -2.40 6.58 4.08
N ALA A 69 -3.48 7.14 4.64
CA ALA A 69 -3.59 7.37 6.08
C ALA A 69 -3.58 6.06 6.88
N TRP A 70 -4.35 5.07 6.41
CA TRP A 70 -4.42 3.76 7.03
C TRP A 70 -3.06 3.03 6.99
N VAL A 71 -2.38 2.98 5.84
CA VAL A 71 -1.04 2.37 5.74
C VAL A 71 -0.10 2.99 6.77
N LYS A 72 -0.03 4.32 6.85
CA LYS A 72 0.81 5.01 7.84
C LYS A 72 0.45 4.67 9.28
N GLN A 73 -0.83 4.43 9.57
CA GLN A 73 -1.31 4.05 10.90
C GLN A 73 -0.96 2.59 11.23
N SER A 74 -1.24 1.65 10.32
CA SER A 74 -1.00 0.21 10.52
C SER A 74 0.49 -0.12 10.58
N THR A 75 1.33 0.61 9.84
CA THR A 75 2.78 0.42 9.89
C THR A 75 3.46 1.20 11.00
N ARG A 76 2.73 2.03 11.77
CA ARG A 76 3.31 2.83 12.83
C ARG A 76 3.94 1.88 13.85
N TYR A 77 5.20 2.12 14.20
CA TYR A 77 6.00 1.31 15.13
C TYR A 77 6.47 -0.06 14.61
N GLN A 78 6.18 -0.40 13.36
CA GLN A 78 6.64 -1.64 12.73
C GLN A 78 7.74 -1.35 11.73
N SER A 79 8.86 -2.04 11.86
CA SER A 79 10.00 -1.97 10.96
C SER A 79 9.95 -3.15 9.99
N TYR A 80 9.91 -2.87 8.69
CA TYR A 80 9.90 -3.88 7.65
C TYR A 80 11.20 -3.82 6.86
N ASP A 81 11.88 -4.96 6.76
CA ASP A 81 13.10 -5.16 5.97
C ASP A 81 12.80 -5.64 4.54
N ASN A 82 11.55 -6.06 4.28
CA ASN A 82 11.14 -6.65 3.01
C ASN A 82 9.79 -6.10 2.53
N ALA A 83 9.77 -5.53 1.31
CA ALA A 83 8.58 -4.93 0.72
C ALA A 83 7.44 -5.93 0.50
N ASN A 84 7.74 -7.19 0.20
CA ASN A 84 6.72 -8.23 0.06
C ASN A 84 6.10 -8.58 1.41
N LEU A 85 6.88 -8.60 2.49
CA LEU A 85 6.35 -8.83 3.84
C LEU A 85 5.42 -7.69 4.26
N LEU A 86 5.83 -6.44 4.02
CA LEU A 86 4.99 -5.28 4.26
C LEU A 86 3.68 -5.36 3.47
N PHE A 87 3.77 -5.59 2.17
CA PHE A 87 2.60 -5.68 1.31
C PHE A 87 1.66 -6.82 1.74
N ASN A 88 2.18 -8.02 1.97
CA ASN A 88 1.36 -9.17 2.36
C ASN A 88 0.70 -8.96 3.73
N SER A 89 1.43 -8.38 4.69
CA SER A 89 0.88 -8.05 6.02
C SER A 89 -0.32 -7.11 5.90
N LEU A 90 -0.14 -6.02 5.15
CA LEU A 90 -1.21 -5.04 4.90
C LEU A 90 -2.36 -5.64 4.08
N ALA A 91 -2.08 -6.44 3.06
CA ALA A 91 -3.12 -7.08 2.26
C ALA A 91 -4.00 -8.01 3.10
N ILE A 92 -3.41 -8.77 4.03
CA ILE A 92 -4.15 -9.65 4.95
C ILE A 92 -5.00 -8.82 5.93
N GLU A 93 -4.44 -7.75 6.50
CA GLU A 93 -5.19 -6.87 7.42
C GLU A 93 -6.36 -6.19 6.70
N LEU A 94 -6.14 -5.76 5.46
CA LEU A 94 -7.15 -5.13 4.62
C LEU A 94 -8.26 -6.11 4.23
N ASP A 95 -7.92 -7.34 3.87
CA ASP A 95 -8.90 -8.40 3.56
C ASP A 95 -9.77 -8.72 4.80
N ALA A 96 -9.18 -8.77 5.99
CA ALA A 96 -9.92 -8.95 7.24
C ALA A 96 -10.90 -7.81 7.51
N LEU A 97 -10.48 -6.55 7.32
CA LEU A 97 -11.36 -5.38 7.47
C LEU A 97 -12.52 -5.40 6.46
N LEU A 98 -12.25 -5.75 5.21
CA LEU A 98 -13.27 -5.86 4.17
C LEU A 98 -14.26 -6.99 4.49
N TYR A 99 -13.76 -8.14 4.93
CA TYR A 99 -14.58 -9.28 5.36
C TYR A 99 -15.49 -8.88 6.53
N ASP A 100 -14.93 -8.28 7.57
CA ASP A 100 -15.69 -7.83 8.75
C ASP A 100 -16.76 -6.81 8.38
N TYR A 101 -16.47 -5.88 7.47
CA TYR A 101 -17.46 -4.92 6.98
C TYR A 101 -18.60 -5.60 6.21
N GLN A 102 -18.29 -6.55 5.33
CA GLN A 102 -19.32 -7.25 4.55
C GLN A 102 -20.22 -8.15 5.40
N HIS A 103 -19.70 -8.69 6.51
CA HIS A 103 -20.44 -9.64 7.36
C HIS A 103 -21.06 -8.99 8.61
N ASN A 104 -20.47 -7.91 9.13
CA ASN A 104 -20.93 -7.23 10.34
C ASN A 104 -21.41 -5.79 10.08
N GLY A 105 -21.20 -5.24 8.88
CA GLY A 105 -21.60 -3.87 8.51
C GLY A 105 -23.11 -3.64 8.45
N GLY A 106 -23.93 -4.67 8.62
CA GLY A 106 -25.39 -4.57 8.69
C GLY A 106 -25.92 -4.02 10.03
N ASP A 107 -25.11 -4.00 11.09
CA ASP A 107 -25.56 -3.67 12.46
C ASP A 107 -25.03 -2.31 13.00
N TYR A 108 -24.27 -1.55 12.20
CA TYR A 108 -23.81 -0.23 12.60
C TYR A 108 -24.74 0.85 12.03
N GLU A 109 -25.91 1.02 12.67
CA GLU A 109 -26.61 2.31 12.63
C GLU A 109 -25.67 3.36 13.25
N PHE A 110 -25.08 4.21 12.41
CA PHE A 110 -24.36 5.40 12.86
C PHE A 110 -25.32 6.26 13.70
N LEU A 111 -25.11 6.31 15.02
CA LEU A 111 -25.71 7.26 15.95
C LEU A 111 -25.03 8.64 15.84
#